data_AF-A0A9X3PNJ9-F1
#
_entry.id   AF-A0A9X3PNJ9-F1
#
_cell.length_a   1.000
_cell.length_b   1.000
_cell.length_c   1.000
_cell.angle_alpha   90.00
_cell.angle_beta   90.00
_cell.angle_gamma   90.00
#
_symmetry.space_group_name_H-M   'P 1'
#
loop_
_entity.id
_entity.type
_entity.pdbx_description
1 polymer ?
#
loop_
_entity_poly.entity_id
_entity_poly.type
_entity_poly.pdbx_seq_one_letter_code
_entity_poly.pdbx_strand_id
1 'polypeptide(L)'
;MTNRLGGPLVGALAGLAAAALGAVFLTGGFDPMTLAVAAGSVIVTAVVAVLTARSIAPAPAAPPAVPLTPAPSGAIPVQQLQAPAQAAQAVSDRSALVEACIWMRDRATSPALAQHLDGAFARVGVAQVDATGQRFDPAVHEAGGTVAAGSPAEDGIIARTEQIGYTDRGRLLRHPIVTVYRGQVRA
;
A
#
# COMPACT_ATOMS: atom_id res chain seq x y z
N MET A 1 -41.45 0.31 -43.60
CA MET A 1 -40.11 -0.21 -43.93
C MET A 1 -39.06 0.75 -43.39
N THR A 2 -38.48 0.45 -42.23
CA THR A 2 -37.32 1.15 -41.65
C THR A 2 -36.57 0.13 -40.80
N ASN A 3 -35.43 -0.32 -41.30
CA ASN A 3 -34.57 -1.33 -40.67
C ASN A 3 -33.91 -0.77 -39.41
N ARG A 4 -34.07 -1.46 -38.27
CA ARG A 4 -33.16 -1.32 -37.12
C ARG A 4 -31.93 -2.20 -37.37
N LEU A 5 -30.86 -1.60 -37.91
CA LEU A 5 -29.52 -2.17 -37.85
C LEU A 5 -28.91 -1.83 -36.48
N GLY A 6 -28.95 -2.78 -35.56
CA GLY A 6 -28.26 -2.73 -34.28
C GLY A 6 -27.70 -4.11 -33.95
N GLY A 7 -26.78 -4.58 -34.80
CA GLY A 7 -26.16 -5.90 -34.70
C GLY A 7 -24.98 -5.96 -33.71
N PRO A 8 -24.56 -7.17 -33.31
CA PRO A 8 -23.60 -7.49 -32.24
C PRO A 8 -22.13 -7.08 -32.50
N LEU A 9 -21.88 -6.24 -33.51
CA LEU A 9 -20.53 -5.82 -33.94
C LEU A 9 -19.82 -4.91 -32.93
N VAL A 10 -20.56 -4.22 -32.07
CA VAL A 10 -19.97 -3.38 -31.01
C VAL A 10 -19.31 -4.23 -29.92
N GLY A 11 -19.80 -5.45 -29.67
CA GLY A 11 -19.19 -6.39 -28.72
C GLY A 11 -17.87 -6.99 -29.22
N ALA A 12 -17.74 -7.19 -30.53
CA ALA A 12 -16.55 -7.80 -31.13
C ALA A 12 -15.31 -6.87 -31.12
N LEU A 13 -15.51 -5.55 -31.21
CA LEU A 13 -14.40 -4.58 -31.17
C LEU A 13 -13.83 -4.38 -29.76
N ALA A 14 -14.65 -4.51 -28.71
CA ALA A 14 -14.17 -4.46 -27.32
C ALA A 14 -13.34 -5.71 -26.93
N GLY A 15 -13.66 -6.88 -27.52
CA GLY A 15 -12.94 -8.13 -27.25
C GLY A 15 -11.52 -8.18 -27.84
N LEU A 16 -11.27 -7.50 -28.96
CA LEU A 16 -9.99 -7.58 -29.68
C LEU A 16 -8.89 -6.70 -29.04
N ALA A 17 -9.26 -5.62 -28.34
CA ALA A 17 -8.32 -4.76 -27.61
C ALA A 17 -7.72 -5.44 -26.36
N ALA A 18 -8.46 -6.34 -25.71
CA ALA A 18 -7.96 -7.08 -24.55
C ALA A 18 -6.96 -8.19 -24.93
N ALA A 19 -7.08 -8.77 -26.12
CA ALA A 19 -6.18 -9.82 -26.59
C ALA A 19 -4.76 -9.32 -26.93
N ALA A 20 -4.62 -8.07 -27.41
CA ALA A 20 -3.33 -7.50 -27.75
C ALA A 20 -2.45 -7.18 -26.53
N LEU A 21 -3.06 -6.87 -25.38
CA LEU A 21 -2.34 -6.64 -24.11
C LEU A 21 -1.89 -7.94 -23.44
N GLY A 22 -2.55 -9.07 -23.70
CA GLY A 22 -2.17 -10.39 -23.18
C GLY A 22 -0.95 -11.01 -23.88
N ALA A 23 -0.69 -10.67 -25.14
CA ALA A 23 0.40 -11.25 -25.91
C ALA A 23 1.79 -10.70 -25.55
N VAL A 24 1.87 -9.51 -24.94
CA VAL A 24 3.16 -8.84 -24.65
C VAL A 24 3.86 -9.43 -23.42
N PHE A 25 3.16 -10.19 -22.57
CA PHE A 25 3.73 -10.67 -21.29
C PHE A 25 4.35 -12.08 -21.32
N LEU A 26 4.31 -12.80 -22.45
CA LEU A 26 4.73 -14.22 -22.52
C LEU A 26 6.04 -14.50 -23.29
N THR A 27 6.71 -13.49 -23.86
CA THR A 27 8.00 -13.68 -24.54
C THR A 27 9.01 -12.65 -24.05
N GLY A 28 9.96 -13.09 -23.23
CA GLY A 28 10.93 -12.24 -22.54
C GLY A 28 11.77 -11.37 -23.46
N GLY A 29 11.69 -10.06 -23.25
CA GLY A 29 12.55 -9.05 -23.87
C GLY A 29 11.89 -7.68 -23.92
N PHE A 30 12.42 -6.72 -23.17
CA PHE A 30 12.03 -5.31 -23.22
C PHE A 30 12.69 -4.65 -24.44
N ASP A 31 11.97 -4.56 -25.56
CA ASP A 31 12.45 -3.88 -26.77
C ASP A 31 11.71 -2.54 -26.95
N PRO A 32 12.41 -1.39 -27.09
CA PRO A 32 11.76 -0.08 -27.24
C PRO A 32 10.87 0.03 -28.48
N MET A 33 11.03 -0.83 -29.50
CA MET A 33 10.21 -0.79 -30.71
C MET A 33 8.77 -1.30 -30.47
N THR A 34 8.54 -2.15 -29.47
CA THR A 34 7.20 -2.68 -29.13
C THR A 34 6.31 -1.65 -28.43
N LEU A 35 6.92 -0.66 -27.76
CA LEU A 35 6.22 0.42 -27.06
C LEU A 35 5.54 1.42 -28.02
N ALA A 36 6.09 1.60 -29.22
CA ALA A 36 5.56 2.53 -30.21
C ALA A 36 4.23 2.08 -30.83
N VAL A 37 4.00 0.77 -30.95
CA VAL A 37 2.76 0.21 -31.53
C VAL A 37 1.59 0.26 -30.53
N ALA A 38 1.87 0.14 -29.23
CA ALA A 38 0.85 0.21 -28.17
C ALA A 38 0.29 1.63 -27.96
N ALA A 39 1.10 2.68 -28.18
CA ALA A 39 0.69 4.07 -27.98
C ALA A 39 -0.31 4.57 -29.03
N GLY A 40 -0.31 4.00 -30.25
CA GLY A 40 -1.22 4.42 -31.33
C GLY A 40 -2.69 4.08 -31.06
N SER A 41 -2.97 3.02 -30.30
CA SER A 41 -4.33 2.51 -30.07
C SER A 41 -5.15 3.36 -29.08
N VAL A 42 -4.49 4.08 -28.15
CA VAL A 42 -5.18 4.85 -27.11
C VAL A 42 -5.70 6.20 -27.64
N ILE A 43 -5.06 6.76 -28.66
CA ILE A 43 -5.41 8.10 -29.18
C ILE A 43 -6.66 8.05 -30.06
N VAL A 44 -6.89 6.96 -30.80
CA VAL A 44 -8.06 6.85 -31.72
C VAL A 44 -9.38 6.73 -30.95
N THR A 45 -9.40 6.09 -29.78
CA THR A 45 -10.62 5.87 -28.99
C THR A 45 -11.09 7.15 -28.26
N ALA A 46 -10.17 8.05 -27.90
CA ALA A 46 -10.52 9.30 -27.24
C ALA A 46 -11.21 10.31 -28.19
N VAL A 47 -10.90 10.28 -29.49
CA VAL A 47 -11.43 11.25 -30.46
C VAL A 47 -12.89 10.95 -30.84
N VAL A 48 -13.34 9.69 -30.81
CA VAL A 48 -14.72 9.33 -31.19
C VAL A 48 -15.75 9.66 -30.09
N ALA A 49 -15.35 9.66 -28.82
CA ALA A 49 -16.24 9.97 -27.69
C ALA A 49 -16.58 11.47 -27.56
N VAL A 50 -15.73 12.36 -28.07
CA VAL A 50 -15.91 13.81 -27.95
C VAL A 50 -16.84 14.38 -29.04
N LEU A 51 -17.04 13.67 -30.15
CA LEU A 51 -17.78 14.19 -31.32
C LEU A 51 -19.29 13.91 -31.32
N THR A 52 -19.83 13.10 -30.40
CA THR A 52 -21.27 12.77 -30.38
C THR A 52 -22.10 13.55 -29.35
N ALA A 53 -21.47 14.40 -28.52
CA ALA A 53 -22.13 15.09 -27.41
C ALA A 53 -22.59 16.53 -27.71
N ARG A 54 -22.84 16.88 -28.98
CA ARG A 54 -23.42 18.19 -29.34
C ARG A 54 -24.61 18.05 -30.28
N SER A 55 -25.79 17.88 -29.70
CA SER A 55 -27.01 18.53 -30.19
C SER A 55 -28.17 18.29 -29.22
N ILE A 56 -28.83 19.38 -28.81
CA ILE A 56 -30.26 19.67 -28.97
C ILE A 56 -30.56 21.00 -28.25
N ALA A 57 -31.13 21.95 -29.01
CA ALA A 57 -31.57 23.28 -28.55
C ALA A 57 -33.02 23.24 -28.00
N PRO A 58 -33.73 24.38 -27.83
CA PRO A 58 -33.98 25.11 -26.59
C PRO A 58 -35.37 24.86 -25.93
N ALA A 59 -35.58 25.53 -24.79
CA ALA A 59 -36.64 25.48 -23.77
C ALA A 59 -38.12 25.32 -24.17
N PRO A 60 -38.96 24.86 -23.23
CA PRO A 60 -40.18 25.60 -22.91
C PRO A 60 -40.44 25.78 -21.40
N ALA A 61 -41.34 26.71 -21.10
CA ALA A 61 -41.72 27.23 -19.78
C ALA A 61 -42.30 26.18 -18.80
N ALA A 62 -42.15 26.46 -17.49
CA ALA A 62 -42.75 25.73 -16.36
C ALA A 62 -44.29 25.71 -16.43
N PRO A 63 -45.00 24.62 -16.03
CA PRO A 63 -45.28 24.25 -14.61
C PRO A 63 -45.54 22.71 -14.42
N PRO A 64 -46.24 22.18 -13.38
CA PRO A 64 -46.29 22.45 -11.94
C PRO A 64 -45.56 21.35 -11.11
N ALA A 65 -45.62 21.45 -9.77
CA ALA A 65 -44.90 20.63 -8.79
C ALA A 65 -44.86 19.11 -9.07
N VAL A 66 -43.64 18.57 -9.16
CA VAL A 66 -43.36 17.13 -9.24
C VAL A 66 -43.54 16.52 -7.85
N PRO A 67 -44.27 15.41 -7.67
CA PRO A 67 -44.27 14.68 -6.40
C PRO A 67 -42.83 14.24 -6.09
N LEU A 68 -42.41 14.38 -4.84
CA LEU A 68 -41.11 13.90 -4.37
C LEU A 68 -41.05 12.38 -4.52
N THR A 69 -40.57 11.90 -5.67
CA THR A 69 -40.14 10.52 -5.84
C THR A 69 -39.02 10.29 -4.81
N PRO A 70 -39.11 9.29 -3.92
CA PRO A 70 -37.97 8.96 -3.08
C PRO A 70 -36.80 8.66 -4.02
N ALA A 71 -35.68 9.35 -3.82
CA ALA A 71 -34.46 9.08 -4.57
C ALA A 71 -34.23 7.56 -4.52
N PRO A 72 -33.98 6.89 -5.66
CA PRO A 72 -33.62 5.49 -5.60
C PRO A 72 -32.43 5.41 -4.66
N SER A 73 -32.58 4.69 -3.55
CA SER A 73 -31.45 4.24 -2.73
C SER A 73 -30.58 3.41 -3.67
N GLY A 74 -29.66 4.08 -4.34
CA GLY A 74 -28.76 3.47 -5.29
C GLY A 74 -27.98 2.40 -4.55
N ALA A 75 -28.02 1.17 -5.06
CA ALA A 75 -27.11 0.14 -4.60
C ALA A 75 -25.69 0.71 -4.71
N ILE A 76 -24.97 0.80 -3.58
CA ILE A 76 -23.56 1.18 -3.62
C ILE A 76 -22.89 0.16 -4.55
N PRO A 77 -22.26 0.59 -5.66
CA PRO A 77 -21.62 -0.33 -6.57
C PRO A 77 -20.54 -1.10 -5.79
N VAL A 78 -20.63 -2.43 -5.77
CA VAL A 78 -19.68 -3.28 -5.05
C VAL A 78 -18.24 -2.98 -5.45
N GLN A 79 -18.02 -2.55 -6.71
CA GLN A 79 -16.71 -2.11 -7.19
C GLN A 79 -16.09 -0.96 -6.39
N GLN A 80 -16.89 -0.02 -5.89
CA GLN A 80 -16.41 1.11 -5.11
C GLN A 80 -15.94 0.71 -3.70
N LEU A 81 -16.45 -0.41 -3.18
CA LEU A 81 -16.05 -0.99 -1.89
C LEU A 81 -14.82 -1.91 -2.03
N GLN A 82 -14.52 -2.41 -3.23
CA GLN A 82 -13.40 -3.34 -3.45
C GLN A 82 -12.02 -2.66 -3.34
N ALA A 83 -11.87 -1.44 -3.87
CA ALA A 83 -10.60 -0.72 -3.84
C ALA A 83 -10.05 -0.48 -2.41
N PRO A 84 -10.82 0.06 -1.44
CA PRO A 84 -10.32 0.24 -0.08
C PRO A 84 -10.05 -1.08 0.64
N ALA A 85 -10.85 -2.12 0.37
CA ALA A 85 -10.62 -3.46 0.94
C ALA A 85 -9.31 -4.09 0.44
N GLN A 86 -9.01 -3.96 -0.86
CA GLN A 86 -7.75 -4.43 -1.44
C GLN A 86 -6.54 -3.66 -0.87
N ALA A 87 -6.67 -2.35 -0.67
CA ALA A 87 -5.62 -1.54 -0.06
C ALA A 87 -5.34 -1.96 1.39
N ALA A 88 -6.40 -2.19 2.19
CA ALA A 88 -6.26 -2.69 3.55
C ALA A 88 -5.60 -4.08 3.59
N GLN A 89 -6.01 -4.98 2.69
CA GLN A 89 -5.41 -6.30 2.54
C GLN A 89 -3.91 -6.21 2.23
N ALA A 90 -3.52 -5.36 1.29
CA ALA A 90 -2.11 -5.19 0.92
C ALA A 90 -1.23 -4.71 2.09
N VAL A 91 -1.78 -3.88 3.00
CA VAL A 91 -1.08 -3.45 4.21
C VAL A 91 -0.92 -4.60 5.21
N SER A 92 -1.96 -5.41 5.38
CA SER A 92 -1.91 -6.60 6.24
C SER A 92 -0.95 -7.65 5.70
N ASP A 93 -1.01 -7.96 4.40
CA ASP A 93 -0.13 -8.92 3.73
C ASP A 93 1.33 -8.49 3.84
N ARG A 94 1.60 -7.20 3.61
CA ARG A 94 2.94 -6.63 3.79
C ARG A 94 3.43 -6.81 5.23
N SER A 95 2.60 -6.48 6.23
CA SER A 95 2.99 -6.58 7.64
C SER A 95 3.38 -8.03 7.97
N ALA A 96 2.58 -9.00 7.54
CA ALA A 96 2.87 -10.42 7.74
C ALA A 96 4.19 -10.86 7.08
N LEU A 97 4.45 -10.43 5.85
CA LEU A 97 5.71 -10.74 5.15
C LEU A 97 6.92 -10.11 5.83
N VAL A 98 6.80 -8.85 6.28
CA VAL A 98 7.89 -8.16 6.98
C VAL A 98 8.19 -8.82 8.32
N GLU A 99 7.16 -9.16 9.10
CA GLU A 99 7.32 -9.88 10.37
C GLU A 99 7.99 -11.24 10.19
N ALA A 100 7.62 -12.00 9.15
CA ALA A 100 8.28 -13.27 8.81
C ALA A 100 9.77 -13.07 8.48
N CYS A 101 10.10 -12.02 7.72
CA CYS A 101 11.50 -11.69 7.43
C CYS A 101 12.27 -11.23 8.66
N ILE A 102 11.67 -10.46 9.58
CA ILE A 102 12.29 -10.08 10.86
C ILE A 102 12.59 -11.34 11.67
N TRP A 103 11.62 -12.26 11.76
CA TRP A 103 11.81 -13.53 12.45
C TRP A 103 12.98 -14.36 11.87
N MET A 104 13.14 -14.36 10.55
CA MET A 104 14.29 -14.99 9.90
C MET A 104 15.60 -14.26 10.20
N ARG A 105 15.59 -12.92 10.23
CA ARG A 105 16.75 -12.09 10.55
C ARG A 105 17.27 -12.34 11.96
N ASP A 106 16.37 -12.50 12.92
CA ASP A 106 16.73 -12.78 14.32
C ASP A 106 17.38 -14.17 14.50
N ARG A 107 17.06 -15.13 13.61
CA ARG A 107 17.61 -16.50 13.64
C ARG A 107 18.80 -16.70 12.71
N ALA A 108 19.14 -15.72 11.89
CA ALA A 108 20.23 -15.82 10.94
C ALA A 108 21.57 -15.88 11.67
N THR A 109 22.22 -17.04 11.65
CA THR A 109 23.58 -17.23 12.20
C THR A 109 24.67 -16.82 11.21
N SER A 110 24.34 -16.75 9.91
CA SER A 110 25.26 -16.31 8.85
C SER A 110 25.32 -14.78 8.77
N PRO A 111 26.50 -14.16 8.92
CA PRO A 111 26.66 -12.71 8.77
C PRO A 111 26.26 -12.20 7.39
N ALA A 112 26.54 -12.96 6.33
CA ALA A 112 26.18 -12.59 4.96
C ALA A 112 24.66 -12.56 4.76
N LEU A 113 23.93 -13.52 5.33
CA LEU A 113 22.47 -13.55 5.27
C LEU A 113 21.86 -12.39 6.07
N ALA A 114 22.39 -12.13 7.26
CA ALA A 114 21.98 -11.01 8.10
C ALA A 114 22.13 -9.66 7.36
N GLN A 115 23.30 -9.41 6.77
CA GLN A 115 23.56 -8.22 5.97
C GLN A 115 22.65 -8.11 4.73
N HIS A 116 22.39 -9.24 4.07
CA HIS A 116 21.48 -9.27 2.93
C HIS A 116 20.06 -8.85 3.32
N LEU A 117 19.54 -9.39 4.42
CA LEU A 117 18.23 -9.05 4.97
C LEU A 117 18.17 -7.58 5.41
N ASP A 118 19.22 -7.07 6.08
CA ASP A 118 19.30 -5.67 6.49
C ASP A 118 19.27 -4.72 5.29
N GLY A 119 20.00 -5.06 4.22
CA GLY A 119 19.94 -4.33 2.96
C GLY A 119 18.56 -4.41 2.28
N ALA A 120 17.87 -5.55 2.36
CA ALA A 120 16.51 -5.70 1.84
C ALA A 120 15.50 -4.85 2.61
N PHE A 121 15.58 -4.85 3.95
CA PHE A 121 14.77 -4.01 4.82
C PHE A 121 14.90 -2.52 4.47
N ALA A 122 16.14 -2.03 4.35
CA ALA A 122 16.39 -0.64 3.99
C ALA A 122 15.73 -0.25 2.65
N ARG A 123 15.81 -1.11 1.62
CA ARG A 123 15.19 -0.84 0.31
C ARG A 123 13.67 -0.74 0.36
N VAL A 124 13.01 -1.47 1.27
CA VAL A 124 11.55 -1.48 1.38
C VAL A 124 11.01 -0.50 2.42
N GLY A 125 11.88 0.19 3.16
CA GLY A 125 11.52 1.16 4.19
C GLY A 125 11.33 0.57 5.58
N VAL A 126 11.88 -0.62 5.84
CA VAL A 126 11.94 -1.22 7.18
C VAL A 126 13.24 -0.79 7.85
N ALA A 127 13.13 -0.20 9.05
CA ALA A 127 14.27 0.32 9.81
C ALA A 127 14.38 -0.33 11.19
N GLN A 128 15.61 -0.63 11.58
CA GLN A 128 15.96 -1.09 12.91
C GLN A 128 15.93 0.07 13.91
N VAL A 129 15.51 -0.22 15.14
CA VAL A 129 15.46 0.74 16.25
C VAL A 129 16.37 0.23 17.36
N ASP A 130 17.52 0.88 17.51
CA ASP A 130 18.39 0.75 18.68
C ASP A 130 18.16 1.97 19.60
N ALA A 131 17.73 1.71 20.83
CA ALA A 131 17.41 2.73 21.81
C ALA A 131 18.52 2.93 22.85
N THR A 132 19.70 2.33 22.65
CA THR A 132 20.83 2.44 23.59
C THR A 132 21.22 3.90 23.82
N GLY A 133 21.35 4.28 25.09
CA GLY A 133 21.68 5.64 25.51
C GLY A 133 20.51 6.64 25.49
N GLN A 134 19.32 6.24 25.01
CA GLN A 134 18.14 7.11 25.03
C GLN A 134 17.44 7.09 26.39
N ARG A 135 16.58 8.07 26.64
CA ARG A 135 15.67 8.06 27.80
C ARG A 135 14.66 6.93 27.62
N PHE A 136 14.47 6.10 28.66
CA PHE A 136 13.42 5.09 28.63
C PHE A 136 12.04 5.76 28.55
N ASP A 137 11.20 5.22 27.67
CA ASP A 137 9.82 5.65 27.44
C ASP A 137 8.97 4.40 27.19
N PRO A 138 8.03 4.05 28.09
CA PRO A 138 7.21 2.85 27.96
C PRO A 138 6.23 2.89 26.77
N ALA A 139 6.01 4.05 26.13
CA ALA A 139 5.18 4.13 24.93
C ALA A 139 5.86 3.51 23.70
N VAL A 140 7.20 3.55 23.66
CA VAL A 140 8.00 3.15 22.49
C VAL A 140 9.12 2.16 22.82
N HIS A 141 9.32 1.83 24.10
CA HIS A 141 10.30 0.85 24.56
C HIS A 141 9.67 -0.20 25.48
N GLU A 142 10.14 -1.45 25.39
CA GLU A 142 9.78 -2.53 26.30
C GLU A 142 10.92 -2.80 27.29
N ALA A 143 10.66 -2.70 28.60
CA ALA A 143 11.70 -2.95 29.60
C ALA A 143 11.88 -4.46 29.85
N GLY A 144 12.98 -5.02 29.39
CA GLY A 144 13.36 -6.43 29.64
C GLY A 144 14.11 -6.63 30.96
N GLY A 145 14.68 -5.56 31.51
CA GLY A 145 15.42 -5.64 32.77
C GLY A 145 15.95 -4.29 33.25
N THR A 146 16.61 -4.33 34.40
CA THR A 146 17.26 -3.14 34.98
C THR A 146 18.66 -3.48 35.47
N VAL A 147 19.56 -2.51 35.37
CA VAL A 147 20.92 -2.59 35.91
C VAL A 147 21.19 -1.41 36.83
N ALA A 148 22.10 -1.58 37.79
CA ALA A 148 22.47 -0.51 38.71
C ALA A 148 23.05 0.68 37.93
N ALA A 149 22.49 1.87 38.16
CA ALA A 149 23.08 3.12 37.67
C ALA A 149 24.39 3.39 38.43
N GLY A 150 25.45 3.77 37.71
CA GLY A 150 26.74 4.17 38.30
C GLY A 150 26.68 5.58 38.87
N SER A 151 25.77 6.42 38.36
CA SER A 151 25.49 7.76 38.87
C SER A 151 24.00 8.10 38.80
N PRO A 152 23.51 9.09 39.58
CA PRO A 152 22.13 9.56 39.48
C PRO A 152 21.74 10.10 38.09
N ALA A 153 22.71 10.55 37.28
CA ALA A 153 22.46 11.07 35.94
C ALA A 153 22.06 9.97 34.93
N GLU A 154 22.42 8.72 35.20
CA GLU A 154 22.09 7.58 34.34
C GLU A 154 20.70 6.99 34.67
N ASP A 155 20.10 7.35 35.81
CA ASP A 155 18.82 6.78 36.21
C ASP A 155 17.72 7.05 35.17
N GLY A 156 17.11 5.98 34.64
CA GLY A 156 16.11 6.04 33.58
C GLY A 156 16.67 6.16 32.16
N ILE A 157 17.99 6.07 31.98
CA ILE A 157 18.64 5.92 30.66
C ILE A 157 18.69 4.44 30.28
N ILE A 158 18.49 4.14 29.01
CA ILE A 158 18.63 2.80 28.46
C ILE A 158 20.10 2.42 28.42
N ALA A 159 20.48 1.43 29.21
CA ALA A 159 21.84 0.92 29.30
C ALA A 159 22.24 0.17 28.04
N ARG A 160 21.34 -0.69 27.53
CA ARG A 160 21.52 -1.38 26.25
C ARG A 160 20.18 -1.86 25.69
N THR A 161 20.13 -1.98 24.38
CA THR A 161 19.06 -2.71 23.68
C THR A 161 19.40 -4.20 23.64
N GLU A 162 18.62 -5.03 24.32
CA GLU A 162 18.78 -6.50 24.29
C GLU A 162 18.28 -7.09 22.97
N GLN A 163 17.15 -6.56 22.49
CA GLN A 163 16.53 -6.97 21.25
C GLN A 163 16.16 -5.73 20.45
N ILE A 164 16.69 -5.64 19.23
CA ILE A 164 16.44 -4.53 18.33
C ILE A 164 14.95 -4.47 17.95
N GLY A 165 14.40 -3.26 17.97
CA GLY A 165 13.05 -2.96 17.51
C GLY A 165 13.00 -2.77 15.99
N TYR A 166 11.79 -2.73 15.43
CA TYR A 166 11.61 -2.54 14.00
C TYR A 166 10.44 -1.60 13.70
N THR A 167 10.61 -0.76 12.69
CA THR A 167 9.56 0.06 12.10
C THR A 167 9.43 -0.24 10.61
N ASP A 168 8.21 -0.23 10.07
CA ASP A 168 7.96 -0.26 8.63
C ASP A 168 7.37 1.08 8.21
N ARG A 169 8.13 1.86 7.44
CA ARG A 169 7.73 3.18 6.94
C ARG A 169 7.22 4.09 8.06
N GLY A 170 7.89 4.04 9.22
CA GLY A 170 7.55 4.81 10.42
C GLY A 170 6.47 4.18 11.30
N ARG A 171 5.78 3.12 10.87
CA ARG A 171 4.87 2.36 11.74
C ARG A 171 5.67 1.38 12.58
N LEU A 172 5.55 1.47 13.90
CA LEU A 172 6.18 0.53 14.83
C LEU A 172 5.61 -0.88 14.63
N LEU A 173 6.49 -1.84 14.35
CA LEU A 173 6.16 -3.26 14.24
C LEU A 173 6.48 -4.00 15.53
N ARG A 174 7.63 -3.68 16.13
CA ARG A 174 8.12 -4.31 17.34
C ARG A 174 8.89 -3.29 18.16
N HIS A 175 8.51 -3.14 19.43
CA HIS A 175 9.26 -2.35 20.40
C HIS A 175 10.65 -2.98 20.62
N PRO A 176 11.72 -2.18 20.70
CA PRO A 176 12.99 -2.69 21.19
C PRO A 176 12.84 -3.11 22.66
N ILE A 177 13.41 -4.26 23.00
CA ILE A 177 13.50 -4.72 24.38
C ILE A 177 14.81 -4.18 24.95
N VAL A 178 14.71 -3.47 26.06
CA VAL A 178 15.81 -2.68 26.60
C VAL A 178 16.06 -2.99 28.07
N THR A 179 17.31 -2.83 28.48
CA THR A 179 17.71 -2.83 29.88
C THR A 179 17.96 -1.39 30.32
N VAL A 180 17.36 -0.97 31.42
CA VAL A 180 17.38 0.43 31.89
C VAL A 180 18.24 0.57 33.14
N TYR A 181 19.04 1.63 33.21
CA TYR A 181 19.72 2.00 34.44
C TYR A 181 18.70 2.42 35.51
N ARG A 182 18.84 1.86 36.71
CA ARG A 182 18.03 2.22 37.88
C ARG A 182 18.89 2.54 39.08
N GLY A 183 18.55 3.64 39.74
CA GLY A 183 19.16 4.03 41.02
C GLY A 183 19.07 2.89 42.04
N GLN A 184 20.13 2.68 42.80
CA GLN A 184 20.12 1.73 43.91
C GLN A 184 19.25 2.28 45.04
N VAL A 185 18.16 1.61 45.37
CA VAL A 185 17.44 1.86 46.62
C VAL A 185 18.29 1.29 47.75
N ARG A 186 18.99 2.15 48.49
CA ARG A 186 19.64 1.75 49.74
C ARG A 186 18.53 1.36 50.73
N ALA A 187 18.41 0.07 51.01
CA ALA A 187 17.60 -0.45 52.12
C ALA A 187 18.28 -0.16 53.47
#